data_AF-A0A7S3AD83-F1
#
_entry.id   AF-A0A7S3AD83-F1
#
_cell.length_a   1.000
_cell.length_b   1.000
_cell.length_c   1.000
_cell.angle_alpha   90.00
_cell.angle_beta   90.00
_cell.angle_gamma   90.00
#
_symmetry.space_group_name_H-M   'P 1'
#
loop_
_entity.id
_entity.type
_entity.pdbx_description
1 polymer ?
#
loop_
_entity_poly.entity_id
_entity_poly.type
_entity_poly.pdbx_seq_one_letter_code
_entity_poly.pdbx_strand_id
1 'polypeptide(L)'
;EEAAQVAKARALYREHFVRVREATGGGRADLAAMSALGQMGIACCVGRDLGQLPGMPPGTEFYNKAEMQVCGMHRKWLSGIDYVPATQSSDGESIARAIVSSGGYEDDEDDGDELWYTGSGGNDLLSSRRQTEGQKLEKGNLALANNIKRGVPVRLLRFVGEVAEERSYTRRLYIYDGLYDVTDYKYEVGARQHGVFKFRLVRSEGQPPLRKNASARLHQRLVELAHRDGTAGERHCVDRA
;
A
#
# COMPACT_ATOMS: atom_id res chain seq x y z
N GLU A 1 0.14 -1.68 26.13
CA GLU A 1 1.57 -2.02 25.99
C GLU A 1 2.03 -2.00 24.53
N GLU A 2 1.44 -2.81 23.65
CA GLU A 2 1.79 -2.87 22.21
C GLU A 2 1.79 -1.50 21.51
N ALA A 3 0.74 -0.69 21.71
CA ALA A 3 0.64 0.65 21.12
C ALA A 3 1.81 1.58 21.52
N ALA A 4 2.29 1.49 22.76
CA ALA A 4 3.41 2.28 23.25
C ALA A 4 4.74 1.80 22.65
N GLN A 5 4.89 0.49 22.44
CA GLN A 5 6.06 -0.08 21.76
C GLN A 5 6.13 0.39 20.30
N VAL A 6 5.00 0.37 19.58
CA VAL A 6 4.93 0.87 18.20
C VAL A 6 5.25 2.37 18.15
N ALA A 7 4.67 3.17 19.05
CA ALA A 7 4.95 4.61 19.14
C ALA A 7 6.43 4.89 19.40
N LYS A 8 7.05 4.14 20.33
CA LYS A 8 8.49 4.23 20.64
C LYS A 8 9.35 3.86 19.43
N ALA A 9 9.05 2.75 18.75
CA ALA A 9 9.80 2.31 17.57
C ALA A 9 9.72 3.36 16.44
N ARG A 10 8.54 3.92 16.20
CA ARG A 10 8.35 4.99 15.20
C ARG A 10 9.10 6.27 15.55
N ALA A 11 9.07 6.69 16.82
CA ALA A 11 9.79 7.87 17.28
C ALA A 11 11.31 7.71 17.08
N LEU A 12 11.86 6.57 17.51
CA LEU A 12 13.27 6.24 17.32
C LEU A 12 13.64 6.18 15.84
N TYR A 13 12.79 5.58 15.00
CA TYR A 13 13.03 5.56 13.56
C TYR A 13 13.19 6.98 12.98
N ARG A 14 12.30 7.90 13.35
CA ARG A 14 12.33 9.29 12.85
C ARG A 14 13.57 10.04 13.35
N GLU A 15 13.94 9.86 14.61
CA GLU A 15 15.17 10.44 15.18
C GLU A 15 16.41 9.94 14.43
N HIS A 16 16.54 8.62 14.27
CA HIS A 16 17.65 8.02 13.53
C HIS A 16 17.66 8.43 12.06
N PHE A 17 16.49 8.57 11.42
CA PHE A 17 16.40 9.03 10.03
C PHE A 17 16.99 10.42 9.86
N VAL A 18 16.64 11.37 10.72
CA VAL A 18 17.19 12.74 10.70
C VAL A 18 18.71 12.70 10.88
N ARG A 19 19.18 12.00 11.92
CA ARG A 19 20.62 11.89 12.22
C ARG A 19 21.42 11.27 11.09
N VAL A 20 20.94 10.18 10.50
CA VAL A 20 21.61 9.51 9.37
C VAL A 20 21.62 10.42 8.15
N ARG A 21 20.51 11.10 7.85
CA ARG A 21 20.42 12.01 6.71
C ARG A 21 21.42 13.16 6.83
N GLU A 22 21.53 13.77 8.02
CA GLU A 22 22.51 14.83 8.30
C GLU A 22 23.95 14.34 8.14
N ALA A 23 24.24 13.11 8.58
CA ALA A 23 25.58 12.53 8.48
C ALA A 23 25.97 12.14 7.04
N THR A 24 25.02 11.69 6.22
CA THR A 24 25.29 11.16 4.87
C THR A 24 24.96 12.12 3.74
N GLY A 25 24.42 13.30 4.01
CA GLY A 25 24.13 14.33 3.01
C GLY A 25 22.97 14.01 2.05
N GLY A 26 22.04 13.15 2.44
CA GLY A 26 20.94 12.70 1.58
C GLY A 26 21.28 11.46 0.75
N GLY A 27 20.42 10.44 0.83
CA GLY A 27 20.61 9.09 0.30
C GLY A 27 19.55 8.16 0.87
N ARG A 28 19.72 6.84 0.80
CA ARG A 28 18.81 5.84 1.42
C ARG A 28 18.89 5.81 2.95
N ALA A 29 18.85 6.98 3.59
CA ALA A 29 18.81 7.18 5.04
C ALA A 29 17.60 6.48 5.67
N ASP A 30 16.52 6.30 4.90
CA ASP A 30 15.35 5.50 5.27
C ASP A 30 15.72 4.05 5.63
N LEU A 31 16.55 3.40 4.80
CA LEU A 31 17.00 2.02 5.03
C LEU A 31 18.07 1.94 6.11
N ALA A 32 19.00 2.89 6.14
CA ALA A 32 20.06 2.92 7.14
C ALA A 32 19.49 3.13 8.55
N ALA A 33 18.51 4.03 8.73
CA ALA A 33 17.80 4.20 10.00
C ALA A 33 17.07 2.92 10.42
N MET A 34 16.36 2.27 9.49
CA MET A 34 15.69 1.00 9.76
C MET A 34 16.68 -0.10 10.16
N SER A 35 17.82 -0.20 9.48
CA SER A 35 18.89 -1.15 9.81
C SER A 35 19.45 -0.93 11.21
N ALA A 36 19.67 0.34 11.61
CA ALA A 36 20.13 0.69 12.94
C ALA A 36 19.14 0.25 14.03
N LEU A 37 17.83 0.45 13.82
CA LEU A 37 16.80 -0.05 14.74
C LEU A 37 16.83 -1.58 14.88
N GLY A 38 17.03 -2.30 13.76
CA GLY A 38 17.18 -3.75 13.76
C GLY A 38 18.38 -4.22 14.57
N GLN A 39 19.53 -3.53 14.46
CA GLN A 39 20.74 -3.82 15.25
C GLN A 39 20.54 -3.56 16.75
N MET A 40 19.67 -2.62 17.11
CA MET A 40 19.30 -2.33 18.50
C MET A 40 18.28 -3.34 19.08
N GLY A 41 17.88 -4.36 18.31
CA GLY A 41 16.87 -5.34 18.72
C GLY A 41 15.47 -4.75 18.85
N ILE A 42 15.22 -3.56 18.29
CA ILE A 42 13.89 -2.96 18.25
C ILE A 42 13.13 -3.67 17.16
N ALA A 43 12.36 -4.69 17.54
CA ALA A 43 11.56 -5.46 16.62
C ALA A 43 10.50 -4.56 15.95
N CYS A 44 10.43 -4.67 14.62
CA CYS A 44 9.38 -4.10 13.79
C CYS A 44 8.05 -4.83 14.07
N CYS A 45 7.42 -4.45 15.18
CA CYS A 45 6.08 -4.82 15.64
C CYS A 45 5.85 -6.21 16.23
N VAL A 46 5.02 -6.17 17.27
CA VAL A 46 4.66 -7.21 18.22
C VAL A 46 3.20 -7.62 17.96
N GLY A 47 2.94 -8.93 17.90
CA GLY A 47 1.65 -9.50 18.29
C GLY A 47 0.57 -9.70 17.23
N ARG A 48 0.26 -8.72 16.36
CA ARG A 48 -0.90 -8.83 15.45
C ARG A 48 -0.57 -8.70 13.98
N ASP A 49 -0.98 -9.72 13.22
CA ASP A 49 -0.66 -9.80 11.81
C ASP A 49 -1.72 -9.15 10.90
N LEU A 50 -2.99 -9.29 11.27
CA LEU A 50 -4.16 -8.90 10.48
C LEU A 50 -4.98 -7.81 11.18
N GLY A 51 -5.80 -7.11 10.41
CA GLY A 51 -6.70 -6.08 10.94
C GLY A 51 -5.99 -4.85 11.50
N GLN A 52 -6.64 -4.21 12.47
CA GLN A 52 -6.21 -2.96 13.09
C GLN A 52 -4.97 -3.17 13.97
N LEU A 53 -3.92 -2.37 13.74
CA LEU A 53 -2.74 -2.39 14.60
C LEU A 53 -2.92 -1.48 15.83
N PRO A 54 -2.49 -1.91 17.02
CA PRO A 54 -2.49 -1.08 18.22
C PRO A 54 -1.71 0.23 18.03
N GLY A 55 -2.31 1.36 18.40
CA GLY A 55 -1.65 2.68 18.32
C GLY A 55 -1.54 3.27 16.91
N MET A 56 -2.18 2.67 15.91
CA MET A 56 -2.14 3.10 14.51
C MET A 56 -3.54 3.45 13.97
N PRO A 57 -4.22 4.49 14.47
CA PRO A 57 -5.57 4.83 14.02
C PRO A 57 -5.59 5.28 12.54
N PRO A 58 -6.73 5.15 11.83
CA PRO A 58 -6.92 5.79 10.53
C PRO A 58 -6.54 7.28 10.56
N GLY A 59 -5.90 7.76 9.51
CA GLY A 59 -5.25 9.07 9.44
C GLY A 59 -3.77 9.07 9.82
N THR A 60 -3.19 7.94 10.23
CA THR A 60 -1.75 7.90 10.55
C THR A 60 -0.90 8.08 9.30
N GLU A 61 0.04 9.04 9.36
CA GLU A 61 0.92 9.42 8.25
C GLU A 61 2.24 8.63 8.22
N PHE A 62 2.68 8.26 7.03
CA PHE A 62 3.95 7.59 6.78
C PHE A 62 4.70 8.29 5.65
N TYR A 63 5.98 8.56 5.88
CA TYR A 63 6.81 9.26 4.90
C TYR A 63 7.54 8.31 3.93
N ASN A 64 7.64 7.03 4.26
CA ASN A 64 8.24 6.03 3.39
C ASN A 64 7.83 4.61 3.83
N LYS A 65 8.12 3.60 3.01
CA LYS A 65 7.82 2.20 3.32
C LYS A 65 8.68 1.63 4.45
N ALA A 66 9.87 2.17 4.72
CA ALA A 66 10.68 1.74 5.85
C ALA A 66 10.02 2.09 7.20
N GLU A 67 9.41 3.28 7.32
CA GLU A 67 8.60 3.66 8.47
C GLU A 67 7.39 2.73 8.64
N MET A 68 6.71 2.37 7.53
CA MET A 68 5.61 1.41 7.55
C MET A 68 6.07 0.02 8.01
N GLN A 69 7.27 -0.42 7.61
CA GLN A 69 7.87 -1.68 8.03
C GLN A 69 8.17 -1.68 9.52
N VAL A 70 8.81 -0.63 10.04
CA VAL A 70 9.08 -0.46 11.48
C VAL A 70 7.79 -0.50 12.29
N CYS A 71 6.74 0.15 11.79
CA CYS A 71 5.42 0.17 12.41
C CYS A 71 4.56 -1.07 12.09
N GLY A 72 5.09 -2.07 11.39
CA GLY A 72 4.41 -3.34 11.11
C GLY A 72 3.20 -3.21 10.19
N MET A 73 2.95 -2.01 9.65
CA MET A 73 1.80 -1.71 8.81
C MET A 73 1.88 -2.43 7.47
N HIS A 74 3.07 -2.43 6.87
CA HIS A 74 3.34 -3.05 5.58
C HIS A 74 4.80 -3.51 5.50
N ARG A 75 5.02 -4.83 5.43
CA ARG A 75 6.35 -5.46 5.56
C ARG A 75 7.16 -5.53 4.27
N LYS A 76 6.57 -5.24 3.11
CA LYS A 76 7.29 -5.25 1.81
C LYS A 76 7.74 -3.84 1.41
N TRP A 77 9.01 -3.72 1.00
CA TRP A 77 9.58 -2.42 0.61
C TRP A 77 9.21 -2.03 -0.83
N LEU A 78 9.04 -3.00 -1.74
CA LEU A 78 8.72 -2.77 -3.15
C LEU A 78 7.24 -3.02 -3.44
N SER A 79 6.78 -4.25 -3.20
CA SER A 79 5.44 -4.73 -3.54
C SER A 79 4.32 -3.86 -2.97
N GLY A 80 3.23 -3.68 -3.71
CA GLY A 80 2.03 -2.99 -3.25
C GLY A 80 1.17 -3.80 -2.29
N ILE A 81 1.27 -5.14 -2.31
CA ILE A 81 0.52 -6.05 -1.45
C ILE A 81 1.47 -6.72 -0.45
N ASP A 82 1.15 -6.61 0.84
CA ASP A 82 1.78 -7.35 1.92
C ASP A 82 0.85 -8.45 2.43
N TYR A 83 1.38 -9.67 2.57
CA TYR A 83 0.61 -10.85 2.89
C TYR A 83 1.39 -11.84 3.75
N VAL A 84 0.68 -12.62 4.56
CA VAL A 84 1.20 -13.80 5.26
C VAL A 84 1.30 -14.94 4.23
N PRO A 85 2.48 -15.53 3.99
CA PRO A 85 2.60 -16.69 3.13
C PRO A 85 1.85 -17.91 3.68
N ALA A 86 1.40 -18.80 2.80
CA ALA A 86 0.76 -20.07 3.18
C ALA A 86 1.57 -20.88 4.20
N THR A 87 2.90 -20.88 4.08
CA THR A 87 3.82 -21.59 4.99
C THR A 87 3.84 -21.04 6.42
N GLN A 88 3.31 -19.83 6.64
CA GLN A 88 3.23 -19.17 7.94
C GLN A 88 1.77 -19.05 8.42
N SER A 89 0.81 -19.54 7.64
CA SER A 89 -0.60 -19.54 8.00
C SER A 89 -1.01 -20.91 8.55
N SER A 90 -1.80 -20.93 9.62
CA SER A 90 -2.27 -22.16 10.26
C SER A 90 -3.19 -22.99 9.38
N ASP A 91 -3.85 -22.37 8.42
CA ASP A 91 -4.79 -23.00 7.46
C ASP A 91 -4.11 -23.37 6.12
N GLY A 92 -2.80 -23.13 5.98
CA GLY A 92 -2.09 -23.38 4.73
C GLY A 92 -2.44 -22.44 3.57
N GLU A 93 -3.21 -21.38 3.80
CA GLU A 93 -3.60 -20.41 2.78
C GLU A 93 -2.91 -19.05 3.03
N SER A 94 -2.39 -18.42 1.97
CA SER A 94 -1.88 -17.05 2.10
C SER A 94 -3.00 -16.06 2.36
N ILE A 95 -2.74 -15.00 3.14
CA ILE A 95 -3.73 -13.96 3.46
C ILE A 95 -3.11 -12.56 3.40
N ALA A 96 -3.76 -11.65 2.68
CA ALA A 96 -3.29 -10.27 2.58
C ALA A 96 -3.57 -9.51 3.88
N ARG A 97 -2.61 -8.67 4.26
CA ARG A 97 -2.62 -7.89 5.51
C ARG A 97 -2.83 -6.41 5.23
N ALA A 98 -2.13 -5.92 4.22
CA ALA A 98 -2.12 -4.52 3.86
C ALA A 98 -1.84 -4.34 2.37
N ILE A 99 -2.37 -3.25 1.83
CA ILE A 99 -2.15 -2.81 0.46
C ILE A 99 -1.72 -1.34 0.46
N VAL A 100 -0.86 -0.98 -0.48
CA VAL A 100 -0.45 0.40 -0.75
C VAL A 100 -0.99 0.81 -2.11
N SER A 101 -1.92 1.75 -2.12
CA SER A 101 -2.39 2.41 -3.33
C SER A 101 -1.57 3.69 -3.53
N SER A 102 -0.76 3.71 -4.59
CA SER A 102 0.20 4.81 -4.83
C SER A 102 0.15 5.42 -6.23
N GLY A 103 -0.85 5.04 -7.02
CA GLY A 103 -0.92 5.36 -8.45
C GLY A 103 0.21 4.67 -9.19
N GLY A 104 0.40 3.38 -8.93
CA GLY A 104 1.43 2.56 -9.58
C GLY A 104 0.89 1.84 -10.81
N TYR A 105 -0.42 1.72 -10.90
CA TYR A 105 -1.15 1.06 -11.98
C TYR A 105 -2.14 2.07 -12.55
N GLU A 106 -2.17 2.17 -13.87
CA GLU A 106 -3.09 3.07 -14.58
C GLU A 106 -4.55 2.64 -14.48
N ASP A 107 -4.80 1.38 -14.13
CA ASP A 107 -6.13 0.76 -14.04
C ASP A 107 -6.78 0.90 -12.64
N ASP A 108 -6.12 1.54 -11.67
CA ASP A 108 -6.69 1.77 -10.33
C ASP A 108 -7.85 2.79 -10.37
N GLU A 109 -8.95 2.48 -9.70
CA GLU A 109 -10.12 3.37 -9.55
C GLU A 109 -10.40 3.57 -8.06
N ASP A 110 -10.46 4.82 -7.57
CA ASP A 110 -10.58 5.11 -6.13
C ASP A 110 -11.63 6.19 -5.84
N ASP A 111 -12.78 5.76 -5.33
CA ASP A 111 -13.92 6.59 -4.93
C ASP A 111 -13.99 6.82 -3.41
N GLY A 112 -12.88 6.58 -2.69
CA GLY A 112 -12.82 6.79 -1.26
C GLY A 112 -13.32 5.59 -0.46
N ASP A 113 -14.63 5.44 -0.26
CA ASP A 113 -15.18 4.31 0.52
C ASP A 113 -15.17 3.00 -0.27
N GLU A 114 -15.16 3.09 -1.59
CA GLU A 114 -14.99 1.97 -2.50
C GLU A 114 -13.82 2.23 -3.45
N LEU A 115 -13.05 1.19 -3.77
CA LEU A 115 -12.02 1.25 -4.81
C LEU A 115 -11.86 -0.09 -5.53
N TRP A 116 -11.43 -0.03 -6.79
CA TRP A 116 -10.91 -1.17 -7.54
C TRP A 116 -9.39 -1.09 -7.58
N TYR A 117 -8.75 -2.02 -6.89
CA TYR A 117 -7.29 -2.11 -6.80
C TYR A 117 -6.74 -3.11 -7.81
N THR A 118 -5.76 -2.70 -8.60
CA THR A 118 -5.10 -3.56 -9.57
C THR A 118 -4.12 -4.50 -8.88
N GLY A 119 -4.20 -5.78 -9.21
CA GLY A 119 -3.31 -6.83 -8.73
C GLY A 119 -1.85 -6.57 -9.11
N SER A 120 -0.97 -7.37 -8.51
CA SER A 120 0.47 -7.34 -8.77
C SER A 120 0.89 -8.32 -9.85
N GLY A 121 2.04 -8.07 -10.47
CA GLY A 121 2.64 -8.94 -11.49
C GLY A 121 2.64 -8.29 -12.86
N GLY A 122 3.65 -8.61 -13.67
CA GLY A 122 3.80 -8.11 -15.02
C GLY A 122 3.93 -6.61 -15.21
N ASN A 123 4.21 -5.85 -14.15
CA ASN A 123 4.50 -4.42 -14.23
C ASN A 123 6.00 -4.18 -14.00
N ASP A 124 6.61 -3.40 -14.87
CA ASP A 124 7.99 -2.95 -14.73
C ASP A 124 8.10 -1.79 -13.72
N LEU A 125 7.97 -2.12 -12.44
CA LEU A 125 7.88 -1.17 -11.33
C LEU A 125 9.12 -0.25 -11.17
N LEU A 126 10.27 -0.68 -11.67
CA LEU A 126 11.55 0.03 -11.51
C LEU A 126 11.93 0.90 -12.71
N SER A 127 11.32 0.67 -13.87
CA SER A 127 11.63 1.41 -15.08
C SER A 127 10.36 2.10 -15.63
N SER A 128 9.64 1.48 -16.56
CA SER A 128 8.56 2.12 -17.30
C SER A 128 7.29 2.30 -16.47
N ARG A 129 7.13 1.52 -15.38
CA ARG A 129 5.90 1.35 -14.59
C ARG A 129 4.71 0.92 -15.41
N ARG A 130 4.97 0.23 -16.52
CA ARG A 130 3.94 -0.25 -17.45
C ARG A 130 3.74 -1.74 -17.28
N GLN A 131 2.51 -2.18 -17.55
CA GLN A 131 2.22 -3.58 -17.70
C GLN A 131 2.86 -4.12 -18.98
N THR A 132 3.64 -5.20 -18.88
CA THR A 132 4.39 -5.84 -19.97
C THR A 132 3.98 -7.30 -20.19
N GLU A 133 3.24 -7.90 -19.26
CA GLU A 133 2.76 -9.29 -19.36
C GLU A 133 1.44 -9.47 -18.59
N GLY A 134 0.71 -10.56 -18.86
CA GLY A 134 -0.51 -10.89 -18.14
C GLY A 134 -0.26 -11.30 -16.69
N GLN A 135 -1.12 -10.84 -15.78
CA GLN A 135 -1.05 -11.19 -14.37
C GLN A 135 -1.49 -12.63 -14.11
N LYS A 136 -1.01 -13.19 -12.99
CA LYS A 136 -1.38 -14.52 -12.50
C LYS A 136 -2.04 -14.42 -11.14
N LEU A 137 -2.94 -15.35 -10.83
CA LEU A 137 -3.57 -15.46 -9.51
C LEU A 137 -2.62 -16.19 -8.54
N GLU A 138 -1.52 -15.54 -8.20
CA GLU A 138 -0.47 -16.06 -7.32
C GLU A 138 -0.02 -14.99 -6.31
N LYS A 139 0.75 -15.39 -5.30
CA LYS A 139 1.38 -14.47 -4.34
C LYS A 139 0.35 -13.52 -3.71
N GLY A 140 0.52 -12.20 -3.87
CA GLY A 140 -0.38 -11.19 -3.31
C GLY A 140 -1.78 -11.24 -3.91
N ASN A 141 -1.92 -11.62 -5.19
CA ASN A 141 -3.23 -11.69 -5.84
C ASN A 141 -4.05 -12.86 -5.27
N LEU A 142 -3.39 -14.02 -5.10
CA LEU A 142 -4.00 -15.18 -4.43
C LEU A 142 -4.34 -14.85 -2.97
N ALA A 143 -3.46 -14.13 -2.27
CA ALA A 143 -3.72 -13.71 -0.90
C ALA A 143 -4.97 -12.82 -0.79
N LEU A 144 -5.15 -11.85 -1.69
CA LEU A 144 -6.36 -11.01 -1.74
C LEU A 144 -7.62 -11.82 -2.09
N ALA A 145 -7.53 -12.78 -3.01
CA ALA A 145 -8.66 -13.67 -3.29
C ALA A 145 -9.06 -14.50 -2.05
N ASN A 146 -8.09 -14.94 -1.25
CA ASN A 146 -8.34 -15.64 0.01
C ASN A 146 -8.96 -14.72 1.08
N ASN A 147 -8.69 -13.40 1.06
CA ASN A 147 -9.37 -12.46 1.96
C ASN A 147 -10.88 -12.46 1.75
N ILE A 148 -11.35 -12.56 0.50
CA ILE A 148 -12.78 -12.65 0.15
C ILE A 148 -13.41 -13.89 0.80
N LYS A 149 -12.80 -15.05 0.57
CA LYS A 149 -13.26 -16.34 1.12
C LYS A 149 -13.35 -16.31 2.65
N ARG A 150 -12.43 -15.59 3.30
CA ARG A 150 -12.28 -15.57 4.76
C ARG A 150 -12.97 -14.40 5.45
N GLY A 151 -13.48 -13.42 4.71
CA GLY A 151 -14.04 -12.19 5.27
C GLY A 151 -13.04 -11.42 6.15
N VAL A 152 -11.75 -11.44 5.77
CA VAL A 152 -10.70 -10.75 6.53
C VAL A 152 -10.36 -9.43 5.84
N PRO A 153 -10.49 -8.27 6.51
CA PRO A 153 -10.17 -6.99 5.91
C PRO A 153 -8.66 -6.78 5.76
N VAL A 154 -8.29 -5.92 4.82
CA VAL A 154 -6.92 -5.45 4.59
C VAL A 154 -6.77 -4.00 5.04
N ARG A 155 -5.57 -3.64 5.52
CA ARG A 155 -5.22 -2.23 5.76
C ARG A 155 -4.92 -1.52 4.44
N LEU A 156 -5.56 -0.40 4.18
CA LEU A 156 -5.26 0.44 3.01
C LEU A 156 -4.34 1.61 3.40
N LEU A 157 -3.20 1.73 2.73
CA LEU A 157 -2.35 2.91 2.78
C LEU A 157 -2.42 3.66 1.45
N ARG A 158 -2.93 4.89 1.46
CA ARG A 158 -3.09 5.74 0.28
C ARG A 158 -1.96 6.74 0.16
N PHE A 159 -1.41 6.89 -1.04
CA PHE A 159 -0.55 8.03 -1.38
C PHE A 159 -1.40 9.29 -1.49
N VAL A 160 -0.99 10.36 -0.81
CA VAL A 160 -1.77 11.61 -0.75
C VAL A 160 -1.01 12.85 -1.22
N GLY A 161 0.24 12.69 -1.65
CA GLY A 161 1.00 13.79 -2.23
C GLY A 161 2.48 13.75 -1.91
N GLU A 162 3.18 14.76 -2.41
CA GLU A 162 4.59 14.94 -2.17
C GLU A 162 4.87 15.75 -0.91
N VAL A 163 6.00 15.44 -0.27
CA VAL A 163 6.54 16.22 0.84
C VAL A 163 7.98 16.59 0.54
N ALA A 164 8.48 17.59 1.27
CA ALA A 164 9.86 18.02 1.19
C ALA A 164 10.82 16.84 1.43
N GLU A 165 11.96 16.83 0.73
CA GLU A 165 12.95 15.76 0.79
C GLU A 165 13.48 15.56 2.22
N GLU A 166 13.40 16.60 3.05
CA GLU A 166 13.72 16.58 4.47
C GLU A 166 12.89 15.63 5.29
N ARG A 167 11.64 15.44 4.88
CA ARG A 167 10.70 14.56 5.58
C ARG A 167 10.66 13.17 4.97
N SER A 168 10.96 13.05 3.67
CA SER A 168 10.92 11.79 2.94
C SER A 168 11.97 11.78 1.85
N TYR A 169 12.89 10.81 1.89
CA TYR A 169 13.79 10.53 0.76
C TYR A 169 13.00 10.28 -0.54
N THR A 170 11.86 9.58 -0.45
CA THR A 170 11.01 9.32 -1.62
C THR A 170 10.15 10.51 -2.03
N ARG A 171 10.16 11.60 -1.25
CA ARG A 171 9.26 12.76 -1.38
C ARG A 171 7.78 12.36 -1.40
N ARG A 172 7.39 11.28 -0.70
CA ARG A 172 6.01 10.79 -0.68
C ARG A 172 5.42 10.86 0.71
N LEU A 173 4.12 11.14 0.77
CA LEU A 173 3.30 11.00 1.96
C LEU A 173 2.23 9.95 1.71
N TYR A 174 2.13 9.02 2.65
CA TYR A 174 1.09 8.02 2.69
C TYR A 174 0.26 8.20 3.96
N ILE A 175 -1.02 7.88 3.87
CA ILE A 175 -1.93 7.87 5.01
C ILE A 175 -2.52 6.46 5.13
N TYR A 176 -2.49 5.90 6.34
CA TYR A 176 -3.31 4.75 6.67
C TYR A 176 -4.77 5.16 6.73
N ASP A 177 -5.57 4.62 5.82
CA ASP A 177 -6.93 5.10 5.59
C ASP A 177 -8.00 4.27 6.32
N GLY A 178 -7.60 3.10 6.79
CA GLY A 178 -8.41 2.17 7.56
C GLY A 178 -8.40 0.77 6.98
N LEU A 179 -9.34 -0.01 7.49
CA LEU A 179 -9.65 -1.37 7.06
C LEU A 179 -10.65 -1.36 5.90
N TYR A 180 -10.39 -2.21 4.92
CA TYR A 180 -11.23 -2.43 3.76
C TYR A 180 -11.46 -3.94 3.60
N ASP A 181 -12.72 -4.32 3.44
CA ASP A 181 -13.11 -5.66 3.09
C ASP A 181 -12.87 -5.88 1.59
N VAL A 182 -12.19 -6.98 1.26
CA VAL A 182 -12.07 -7.43 -0.13
C VAL A 182 -13.36 -8.18 -0.44
N THR A 183 -14.17 -7.63 -1.33
CA THR A 183 -15.55 -8.12 -1.55
C THR A 183 -15.70 -8.91 -2.84
N ASP A 184 -14.89 -8.63 -3.86
CA ASP A 184 -14.94 -9.29 -5.16
C ASP A 184 -13.60 -9.16 -5.90
N TYR A 185 -13.41 -9.99 -6.93
CA TYR A 185 -12.34 -9.81 -7.90
C TYR A 185 -12.71 -10.27 -9.29
N LYS A 186 -12.13 -9.61 -10.30
CA LYS A 186 -12.30 -9.95 -11.72
C LYS A 186 -10.95 -9.95 -12.44
N TYR A 187 -10.90 -10.64 -13.57
CA TYR A 187 -9.77 -10.60 -14.50
C TYR A 187 -10.24 -9.94 -15.79
N GLU A 188 -9.60 -8.84 -16.17
CA GLU A 188 -9.98 -8.06 -17.35
C GLU A 188 -8.75 -7.62 -18.14
N VAL A 189 -8.97 -7.17 -19.37
CA VAL A 189 -7.90 -6.59 -20.19
C VAL A 189 -7.66 -5.16 -19.71
N GLY A 190 -6.49 -4.89 -19.14
CA GLY A 190 -6.10 -3.55 -18.70
C GLY A 190 -5.73 -2.64 -19.87
N ALA A 191 -5.44 -1.38 -19.57
CA ALA A 191 -5.18 -0.33 -20.57
C ALA A 191 -4.04 -0.63 -21.58
N ARG A 192 -3.20 -1.64 -21.31
CA ARG A 192 -2.09 -2.07 -22.18
C ARG A 192 -2.34 -3.39 -22.90
N GLN A 193 -3.59 -3.84 -23.01
CA GLN A 193 -3.95 -5.09 -23.67
C GLN A 193 -3.37 -6.35 -22.99
N HIS A 194 -2.96 -6.23 -21.73
CA HIS A 194 -2.57 -7.36 -20.89
C HIS A 194 -3.67 -7.64 -19.87
N GLY A 195 -3.89 -8.91 -19.56
CA GLY A 195 -4.86 -9.26 -18.53
C GLY A 195 -4.36 -8.90 -17.13
N VAL A 196 -5.20 -8.23 -16.35
CA VAL A 196 -4.94 -7.76 -15.00
C VAL A 196 -6.04 -8.25 -14.06
N PHE A 197 -5.69 -8.53 -12.81
CA PHE A 197 -6.68 -8.76 -11.76
C PHE A 197 -7.11 -7.42 -11.17
N LYS A 198 -8.41 -7.21 -10.98
CA LYS A 198 -8.94 -6.09 -10.19
C LYS A 198 -9.68 -6.63 -8.98
N PHE A 199 -9.42 -6.05 -7.82
CA PHE A 199 -10.02 -6.41 -6.54
C PHE A 199 -10.89 -5.27 -6.03
N ARG A 200 -12.15 -5.57 -5.71
CA ARG A 200 -13.08 -4.60 -5.13
C ARG A 200 -12.87 -4.52 -3.63
N LEU A 201 -12.63 -3.32 -3.15
CA LEU A 201 -12.38 -3.02 -1.74
C LEU A 201 -13.46 -2.07 -1.25
N VAL A 202 -14.12 -2.44 -0.16
CA VAL A 202 -15.17 -1.62 0.48
C VAL A 202 -14.73 -1.32 1.90
N ARG A 203 -14.78 -0.05 2.29
CA ARG A 203 -14.33 0.38 3.61
C ARG A 203 -15.18 -0.26 4.70
N SER A 204 -14.53 -0.90 5.67
CA SER A 204 -15.24 -1.55 6.78
C SER A 204 -15.94 -0.51 7.65
N GLU A 205 -17.12 -0.88 8.16
CA GLU A 205 -17.96 -0.01 9.00
C GLU A 205 -17.32 0.30 10.38
N GLY A 206 -17.85 1.32 11.07
CA GLY A 206 -17.44 1.66 12.44
C GLY A 206 -16.12 2.43 12.57
N GLN A 207 -15.49 2.79 11.46
CA GLN A 207 -14.26 3.59 11.44
C GLN A 207 -14.55 5.09 11.37
N PRO A 208 -13.64 5.96 11.86
CA PRO A 208 -13.76 7.41 11.66
C PRO A 208 -13.99 7.78 10.19
N PRO A 209 -14.69 8.89 9.89
CA PRO A 209 -14.97 9.28 8.52
C PRO A 209 -13.69 9.49 7.72
N LEU A 210 -13.75 9.22 6.41
CA LEU A 210 -12.65 9.51 5.50
C LEU A 210 -12.31 10.99 5.52
N ARG A 211 -11.01 11.29 5.34
CA ARG A 211 -10.57 12.68 5.16
C ARG A 211 -11.21 13.22 3.87
N LYS A 212 -11.65 14.48 3.89
CA LYS A 212 -12.11 15.16 2.68
C LYS A 212 -11.02 15.07 1.61
N ASN A 213 -11.39 14.67 0.40
CA ASN A 213 -10.48 14.53 -0.73
C ASN A 213 -9.38 13.46 -0.57
N ALA A 214 -9.57 12.44 0.29
CA ALA A 214 -8.60 11.36 0.50
C ALA A 214 -8.12 10.70 -0.79
N SER A 215 -9.00 10.55 -1.79
CA SER A 215 -8.67 10.00 -3.11
C SER A 215 -8.27 11.06 -4.14
N ALA A 216 -8.49 12.36 -3.92
CA ALA A 216 -8.37 13.36 -4.98
C ALA A 216 -6.93 13.51 -5.53
N ARG A 217 -5.93 13.42 -4.66
CA ARG A 217 -4.51 13.49 -5.06
C ARG A 217 -4.04 12.23 -5.77
N LEU A 218 -4.52 11.07 -5.33
CA LEU A 218 -4.28 9.82 -6.02
C LEU A 218 -4.94 9.84 -7.40
N HIS A 219 -6.19 10.29 -7.49
CA HIS A 219 -6.93 10.46 -8.74
C HIS A 219 -6.19 11.39 -9.71
N GLN A 220 -5.76 12.57 -9.24
CA GLN A 220 -4.95 13.49 -10.07
C GLN A 220 -3.70 12.79 -10.61
N ARG A 221 -2.98 12.04 -9.78
CA ARG A 221 -1.79 11.30 -10.20
C ARG A 221 -2.11 10.21 -11.23
N LEU A 222 -3.20 9.48 -11.05
CA LEU A 222 -3.66 8.45 -11.99
C LEU A 222 -3.99 9.08 -13.35
N VAL A 223 -4.67 10.22 -13.34
CA VAL A 223 -4.96 11.03 -14.55
C VAL A 223 -3.67 11.49 -15.24
N GLU A 224 -2.70 12.03 -14.49
CA GLU A 224 -1.39 12.44 -15.03
C GLU A 224 -0.63 11.27 -15.67
N LEU A 225 -0.68 10.07 -15.07
CA LEU A 225 -0.08 8.87 -15.62
C LEU A 225 -0.76 8.44 -16.93
N ALA A 226 -2.09 8.45 -16.96
CA ALA A 226 -2.86 8.12 -18.16
C ALA A 226 -2.58 9.09 -19.33
N HIS A 227 -2.47 10.39 -19.04
CA HIS A 227 -2.12 11.40 -20.05
C HIS A 227 -0.70 11.21 -20.60
N ARG A 228 0.29 11.03 -19.71
CA ARG A 228 1.69 10.80 -20.10
C ARG A 228 1.82 9.59 -21.02
N ASP A 229 0.99 8.58 -20.79
CA ASP A 229 1.09 7.31 -21.49
C ASP A 229 0.14 7.18 -22.69
N GLY A 230 -0.61 8.23 -23.03
CA GLY A 230 -1.46 8.27 -24.22
C GLY A 230 -2.76 7.47 -24.10
N THR A 231 -3.11 6.99 -22.90
CA THR A 231 -4.32 6.16 -22.65
C THR A 231 -5.54 6.98 -22.23
N ALA A 232 -5.41 8.31 -22.17
CA ALA A 232 -6.44 9.23 -21.66
C ALA A 232 -7.71 9.37 -22.54
N GLY A 233 -7.90 8.53 -23.57
CA GLY A 233 -8.95 8.68 -24.58
C GLY A 233 -9.90 7.50 -24.80
N GLU A 234 -9.68 6.33 -24.19
CA GLU A 234 -10.48 5.13 -24.46
C GLU A 234 -11.22 4.63 -23.21
N ARG A 235 -11.91 5.52 -22.50
CA ARG A 235 -13.00 5.07 -21.63
C ARG A 235 -14.20 4.82 -22.51
N HIS A 236 -14.33 3.57 -22.97
CA HIS A 236 -15.58 3.07 -23.55
C HIS A 236 -16.69 3.35 -22.53
N CYS A 237 -17.55 4.31 -22.84
CA CYS A 237 -18.85 4.40 -22.22
C CYS A 237 -19.53 3.06 -22.49
N VAL A 238 -19.60 2.20 -21.48
CA VAL A 238 -20.53 1.08 -21.54
C VAL A 238 -21.89 1.73 -21.33
N ASP A 239 -22.55 2.02 -22.44
CA ASP A 239 -23.94 2.47 -22.49
C ASP A 239 -24.76 1.53 -21.60
N ARG A 240 -25.35 2.09 -20.54
CA ARG A 240 -26.43 1.43 -19.82
C ARG A 240 -27.65 1.49 -20.73
N ALA A 241 -28.01 0.35 -21.30
CA ALA A 241 -29.37 0.08 -21.75
C ALA A 241 -30.30 -0.13 -20.55
#